data_AF-A0A9D5ITF2-F1
#
_entry.id   AF-A0A9D5ITF2-F1
#
_cell.length_a   1.000
_cell.length_b   1.000
_cell.length_c   1.000
_cell.angle_alpha   90.00
_cell.angle_beta   90.00
_cell.angle_gamma   90.00
#
_symmetry.space_group_name_H-M   'P 1'
#
loop_
_entity.id
_entity.type
_entity.pdbx_description
1 polymer ?
#
loop_
_entity_poly.entity_id
_entity_poly.type
_entity_poly.pdbx_seq_one_letter_code
_entity_poly.pdbx_strand_id
1 'polypeptide(L)'
;AEAQVERQRLQLEQQAEQARLAAEQAEEDRIAAEQRAEQERQAAAKRAEQAAEQARADERRRADAAAEEILRQQREREADKAHKGAIYKSAKEAFMKNGMTEECARLAVKLIASNLIPAVSIQY
;
A
#
# COMPACT_ATOMS: atom_id res chain seq x y z
N ALA A 1 -15.06 17.95 -83.92
CA ALA A 1 -14.67 18.87 -82.84
C ALA A 1 -15.42 18.55 -81.54
N GLU A 2 -16.74 18.39 -81.59
CA GLU A 2 -17.60 18.16 -80.40
C GLU A 2 -17.26 16.89 -79.61
N ALA A 3 -16.99 15.76 -80.26
CA ALA A 3 -16.63 14.50 -79.59
C ALA A 3 -15.32 14.56 -78.76
N GLN A 4 -14.39 15.46 -79.09
CA GLN A 4 -13.16 15.66 -78.29
C GLN A 4 -13.44 16.51 -77.05
N VAL A 5 -14.30 17.52 -77.18
CA VAL A 5 -14.74 18.37 -76.07
C VAL A 5 -15.52 17.56 -75.04
N GLU A 6 -16.37 16.64 -75.51
CA GLU A 6 -17.16 15.76 -74.64
C GLU A 6 -16.27 14.77 -73.86
N ARG A 7 -15.25 14.19 -74.51
CA ARG A 7 -14.26 13.35 -73.81
C ARG A 7 -13.45 14.13 -72.78
N GLN A 8 -13.05 15.36 -73.08
CA GLN A 8 -12.34 16.22 -72.14
C GLN A 8 -13.20 16.56 -70.92
N ARG A 9 -14.50 16.85 -71.14
CA ARG A 9 -15.45 17.10 -70.05
C ARG A 9 -15.62 15.88 -69.16
N LEU A 10 -15.84 14.70 -69.75
CA LEU A 10 -15.98 13.46 -68.98
C LEU A 10 -14.73 13.14 -68.16
N GLN A 11 -13.54 13.40 -68.72
CA GLN A 11 -12.28 13.16 -68.02
C GLN A 11 -12.07 14.12 -66.84
N LEU A 12 -12.48 15.38 -66.99
CA LEU A 12 -12.47 16.37 -65.90
C LEU A 12 -13.48 16.03 -64.82
N GLU A 13 -14.68 15.55 -65.18
CA GLU A 13 -15.69 15.09 -64.21
C GLU A 13 -15.20 13.90 -63.40
N GLN A 14 -14.61 12.89 -64.06
CA GLN A 14 -14.02 11.73 -63.38
C GLN A 14 -12.88 12.11 -62.42
N GLN A 15 -12.01 13.04 -62.83
CA GLN A 15 -10.95 13.55 -61.96
C GLN A 15 -11.53 14.32 -60.76
N ALA A 16 -12.57 15.12 -60.97
CA ALA A 16 -13.23 15.86 -59.89
C ALA A 16 -13.92 14.92 -58.89
N GLU A 17 -14.54 13.85 -59.37
CA GLU A 17 -15.17 12.82 -58.52
C GLU A 17 -14.12 12.05 -57.70
N GLN A 18 -13.03 11.61 -58.33
CA GLN A 18 -11.92 10.95 -57.61
C GLN A 18 -11.28 11.87 -56.56
N ALA A 19 -11.10 13.15 -56.88
CA ALA A 19 -10.57 14.13 -55.94
C ALA A 19 -11.51 14.34 -54.75
N ARG A 20 -12.83 14.33 -54.96
CA ARG A 20 -13.83 14.41 -53.89
C ARG A 20 -13.78 13.20 -52.97
N LEU A 21 -13.77 11.99 -53.53
CA LEU A 21 -13.67 10.75 -52.74
C LEU A 21 -12.37 10.69 -51.93
N ALA A 22 -11.25 11.11 -52.53
CA ALA A 22 -9.97 11.18 -51.81
C ALA A 22 -9.98 12.21 -50.68
N ALA A 23 -10.65 13.35 -50.86
CA ALA A 23 -10.79 14.37 -49.83
C ALA A 23 -11.68 13.89 -48.67
N GLU A 24 -12.79 13.21 -48.97
CA GLU A 24 -13.69 12.62 -47.98
C GLU A 24 -12.98 11.55 -47.15
N GLN A 25 -12.28 10.62 -47.80
CA GLN A 25 -11.49 9.59 -47.09
C GLN A 25 -10.41 10.21 -46.20
N ALA A 26 -9.71 11.26 -46.68
CA ALA A 26 -8.71 11.94 -45.89
C ALA A 26 -9.31 12.66 -44.68
N GLU A 27 -10.53 13.19 -44.79
CA GLU A 27 -11.25 13.79 -43.67
C GLU A 27 -11.68 12.74 -42.65
N GLU A 28 -12.22 11.60 -43.10
CA GLU A 28 -12.57 10.46 -42.24
C GLU A 28 -11.35 9.93 -41.48
N ASP A 29 -10.22 9.74 -42.17
CA ASP A 29 -8.97 9.25 -41.58
C ASP A 29 -8.44 10.24 -40.53
N ARG A 30 -8.53 11.54 -40.81
CA ARG A 30 -8.15 12.59 -39.84
C ARG A 30 -9.04 12.56 -38.60
N ILE A 31 -10.35 12.47 -38.76
CA ILE A 31 -11.31 12.40 -37.65
C ILE A 31 -11.05 11.14 -36.83
N ALA A 32 -10.84 9.99 -37.48
CA ALA A 32 -10.54 8.73 -36.80
C ALA A 32 -9.21 8.80 -36.03
N ALA A 33 -8.18 9.43 -36.59
CA ALA A 33 -6.90 9.63 -35.91
C ALA A 33 -7.04 10.54 -34.68
N GLU A 34 -7.77 11.66 -34.80
CA GLU A 34 -8.05 12.57 -33.69
C GLU A 34 -8.84 11.88 -32.57
N GLN A 35 -9.85 11.08 -32.90
CA GLN A 35 -10.62 10.32 -31.93
C GLN A 35 -9.76 9.28 -31.19
N ARG A 36 -8.88 8.56 -31.90
CA ARG A 36 -7.96 7.59 -31.27
C ARG A 36 -6.98 8.28 -30.34
N ALA A 37 -6.40 9.40 -30.77
CA ALA A 37 -5.48 10.18 -29.94
C ALA A 37 -6.18 10.70 -28.67
N GLU A 38 -7.42 11.15 -28.78
CA GLU A 38 -8.19 11.61 -27.63
C GLU A 38 -8.54 10.48 -26.66
N GLN A 39 -8.98 9.33 -27.17
CA GLN A 39 -9.24 8.14 -26.35
C GLN A 39 -7.98 7.68 -25.62
N GLU A 40 -6.82 7.69 -26.30
CA GLU A 40 -5.55 7.32 -25.69
C GLU A 40 -5.14 8.30 -24.59
N ARG A 41 -5.29 9.61 -24.81
CA ARG A 41 -5.05 10.64 -23.77
C ARG A 41 -5.94 10.42 -22.56
N GLN A 42 -7.23 10.18 -22.76
CA GLN A 42 -8.16 9.92 -21.66
C GLN A 42 -7.83 8.62 -20.93
N ALA A 43 -7.48 7.56 -21.65
CA ALA A 43 -7.07 6.30 -21.04
C ALA A 43 -5.78 6.44 -20.23
N ALA A 44 -4.79 7.17 -20.76
CA ALA A 44 -3.54 7.46 -20.06
C ALA A 44 -3.78 8.28 -18.78
N ALA A 45 -4.62 9.32 -18.85
CA ALA A 45 -4.99 10.12 -17.68
C ALA A 45 -5.66 9.27 -16.59
N LYS A 46 -6.63 8.42 -16.95
CA LYS A 46 -7.30 7.52 -16.01
C LYS A 46 -6.33 6.53 -15.36
N ARG A 47 -5.41 5.95 -16.13
CA ARG A 47 -4.38 5.04 -15.58
C ARG A 47 -3.44 5.77 -14.62
N ALA A 48 -3.04 6.99 -14.95
CA ALA A 48 -2.18 7.79 -14.08
C ALA A 48 -2.88 8.15 -12.76
N GLU A 49 -4.16 8.52 -12.82
CA GLU A 49 -4.98 8.80 -11.63
C GLU A 49 -5.13 7.55 -10.76
N GLN A 50 -5.52 6.41 -11.34
CA GLN A 50 -5.65 5.14 -10.64
C GLN A 50 -4.32 4.71 -9.98
N ALA A 51 -3.20 4.85 -10.68
CA ALA A 51 -1.89 4.54 -10.13
C ALA A 51 -1.52 5.46 -8.95
N ALA A 52 -1.85 6.76 -9.04
CA ALA A 52 -1.62 7.70 -7.96
C ALA A 52 -2.50 7.39 -6.73
N GLU A 53 -3.76 7.03 -6.93
CA GLU A 53 -4.66 6.62 -5.85
C GLU A 53 -4.21 5.33 -5.17
N GLN A 54 -3.81 4.32 -5.96
CA GLN A 54 -3.26 3.07 -5.45
C GLN A 54 -2.00 3.32 -4.62
N ALA A 55 -1.07 4.13 -5.12
CA ALA A 55 0.14 4.49 -4.38
C ALA A 55 -0.17 5.15 -3.03
N ARG A 56 -1.15 6.07 -2.98
CA ARG A 56 -1.60 6.70 -1.73
C ARG A 56 -2.25 5.69 -0.78
N ALA A 57 -3.02 4.74 -1.30
CA ALA A 57 -3.63 3.70 -0.49
C ALA A 57 -2.58 2.73 0.07
N ASP A 58 -1.56 2.39 -0.70
CA ASP A 58 -0.45 1.52 -0.27
C ASP A 58 0.42 2.19 0.80
N GLU A 59 0.66 3.49 0.67
CA GLU A 59 1.35 4.26 1.71
C GLU A 59 0.57 4.25 3.02
N ARG A 60 -0.74 4.55 2.96
CA ARG A 60 -1.62 4.47 4.15
C ARG A 60 -1.60 3.09 4.78
N ARG A 61 -1.78 2.03 3.98
CA ARG A 61 -1.73 0.64 4.47
C ARG A 61 -0.41 0.31 5.16
N ARG A 62 0.71 0.79 4.63
CA ARG A 62 2.03 0.59 5.26
C ARG A 62 2.16 1.36 6.57
N ALA A 63 1.67 2.59 6.62
CA ALA A 63 1.68 3.39 7.85
C ALA A 63 0.80 2.76 8.93
N ASP A 64 -0.41 2.33 8.57
CA ASP A 64 -1.37 1.69 9.48
C ASP A 64 -0.80 0.36 10.03
N ALA A 65 -0.22 -0.47 9.15
CA ALA A 65 0.42 -1.72 9.56
C ALA A 65 1.61 -1.49 10.51
N ALA A 66 2.42 -0.46 10.26
CA ALA A 66 3.52 -0.10 11.15
C ALA A 66 3.01 0.39 12.52
N ALA A 67 1.95 1.20 12.54
CA ALA A 67 1.33 1.67 13.77
C ALA A 67 0.70 0.53 14.58
N GLU A 68 0.02 -0.41 13.93
CA GLU A 68 -0.57 -1.58 14.56
C GLU A 68 0.49 -2.49 15.19
N GLU A 69 1.62 -2.72 14.49
CA GLU A 69 2.73 -3.51 15.02
C GLU A 69 3.35 -2.86 16.27
N ILE A 70 3.53 -1.54 16.27
CA ILE A 70 4.02 -0.81 17.45
C ILE A 70 3.05 -1.00 18.62
N LEU A 71 1.75 -0.86 18.39
CA LEU A 71 0.73 -1.05 19.42
C LEU A 71 0.71 -2.49 19.95
N ARG A 72 0.87 -3.49 19.07
CA ARG A 72 0.97 -4.89 19.47
C ARG A 72 2.18 -5.11 20.38
N GLN A 73 3.36 -4.64 19.98
CA GLN A 73 4.59 -4.78 20.79
C GLN A 73 4.47 -4.04 22.13
N GLN A 74 3.83 -2.87 22.17
CA GLN A 74 3.57 -2.17 23.42
C GLN A 74 2.68 -3.01 24.35
N ARG A 75 1.56 -3.55 23.84
CA ARG A 75 0.67 -4.43 24.61
C ARG A 75 1.37 -5.68 25.13
N GLU A 76 2.20 -6.32 24.32
CA GLU A 76 2.99 -7.48 24.74
C GLU A 76 3.98 -7.13 25.86
N ARG A 77 4.68 -6.00 25.74
CA ARG A 77 5.59 -5.52 26.80
C ARG A 77 4.85 -5.17 28.08
N GLU A 78 3.68 -4.57 28.00
CA GLU A 78 2.85 -4.25 29.16
C GLU A 78 2.33 -5.52 29.83
N ALA A 79 1.86 -6.49 29.05
CA ALA A 79 1.43 -7.79 29.56
C ALA A 79 2.58 -8.56 30.23
N ASP A 80 3.77 -8.57 29.62
CA ASP A 80 4.96 -9.19 30.21
C ASP A 80 5.38 -8.52 31.52
N LYS A 81 5.38 -7.17 31.56
CA LYS A 81 5.66 -6.42 32.79
C LYS A 81 4.63 -6.71 33.89
N ALA A 82 3.34 -6.75 33.54
CA ALA A 82 2.29 -7.07 34.49
C ALA A 82 2.43 -8.50 35.04
N HIS A 83 2.70 -9.46 34.16
CA HIS A 83 2.94 -10.85 34.54
C HIS A 83 4.15 -11.00 35.48
N LYS A 84 5.30 -10.42 35.10
CA LYS A 84 6.52 -10.42 35.92
C LYS A 84 6.29 -9.71 37.26
N GLY A 85 5.58 -8.59 37.27
CA GLY A 85 5.22 -7.88 38.49
C GLY A 85 4.34 -8.70 39.42
N ALA A 86 3.37 -9.44 38.87
CA ALA A 86 2.52 -10.34 39.64
C ALA A 86 3.33 -11.48 40.29
N ILE A 87 4.20 -12.15 39.51
CA ILE A 87 5.10 -13.19 40.05
C ILE A 87 6.03 -12.62 41.12
N TYR A 88 6.63 -11.45 40.86
CA TYR A 88 7.52 -10.79 41.83
C TYR A 88 6.79 -10.51 43.14
N LYS A 89 5.55 -9.99 43.07
CA LYS A 89 4.73 -9.72 44.25
C LYS A 89 4.41 -11.00 45.02
N SER A 90 3.95 -12.05 44.33
CA SER A 90 3.65 -13.33 44.96
C SER A 90 4.88 -13.96 45.63
N ALA A 91 6.06 -13.89 45.00
CA ALA A 91 7.30 -14.37 45.59
C ALA A 91 7.70 -13.57 46.84
N LYS A 92 7.60 -12.23 46.78
CA LYS A 92 7.87 -11.36 47.94
C LYS A 92 6.94 -11.70 49.11
N GLU A 93 5.64 -11.84 48.84
CA GLU A 93 4.64 -12.21 49.85
C GLU A 93 4.91 -13.59 50.45
N ALA A 94 5.34 -14.56 49.65
CA ALA A 94 5.74 -15.88 50.13
C ALA A 94 6.94 -15.80 51.08
N PHE A 95 7.98 -15.02 50.75
CA PHE A 95 9.11 -14.79 51.66
C PHE A 95 8.67 -14.14 52.97
N MET A 96 7.82 -13.11 52.90
CA MET A 96 7.30 -12.42 54.09
C MET A 96 6.48 -13.34 54.98
N LYS A 97 5.60 -14.17 54.40
CA LYS A 97 4.80 -15.16 55.13
C LYS A 97 5.66 -16.18 55.88
N ASN A 98 6.87 -16.46 55.38
CA ASN A 98 7.83 -17.37 56.00
C ASN A 98 8.85 -16.65 56.92
N GLY A 99 8.54 -15.44 57.38
CA GLY A 99 9.29 -14.76 58.43
C GLY A 99 10.40 -13.81 57.96
N MET A 100 10.55 -13.56 56.65
CA MET A 100 11.42 -12.47 56.18
C MET A 100 10.76 -11.11 56.37
N THR A 101 11.56 -10.09 56.67
CA THR A 101 11.12 -8.68 56.61
C THR A 101 10.89 -8.26 55.16
N GLU A 102 10.05 -7.25 54.92
CA GLU A 102 9.73 -6.81 53.55
C GLU A 102 10.96 -6.39 52.76
N GLU A 103 11.88 -5.63 53.38
CA GLU A 103 13.11 -5.17 52.74
C GLU A 103 14.01 -6.33 52.33
N CYS A 104 14.19 -7.34 53.20
CA CYS A 104 14.95 -8.55 52.89
C CYS A 104 14.27 -9.39 51.80
N ALA A 105 12.95 -9.54 51.85
CA ALA A 105 12.19 -10.28 50.84
C ALA A 105 12.30 -9.62 49.45
N ARG A 106 12.17 -8.29 49.38
CA ARG A 106 12.33 -7.53 48.12
C ARG A 106 13.73 -7.70 47.54
N LEU A 107 14.76 -7.60 48.39
CA LEU A 107 16.15 -7.79 47.98
C LEU A 107 16.37 -9.22 47.46
N ALA A 108 15.89 -10.24 48.17
CA ALA A 108 16.02 -11.64 47.77
C ALA A 108 15.41 -11.89 46.38
N VAL A 109 14.16 -11.48 46.15
CA VAL A 109 13.50 -11.66 44.84
C VAL A 109 14.27 -10.92 43.73
N LYS A 110 14.80 -9.71 44.03
CA LYS A 110 15.60 -8.94 43.05
C LYS A 110 16.90 -9.65 42.67
N LEU A 111 17.63 -10.19 43.65
CA LEU A 111 18.88 -10.91 43.42
C LEU A 111 18.66 -12.21 42.64
N ILE A 112 17.58 -12.94 42.95
CA ILE A 112 17.17 -14.15 42.22
C ILE A 112 16.81 -13.80 40.77
N ALA A 113 15.96 -12.80 40.55
CA ALA A 113 15.57 -12.37 39.21
C ALA A 113 16.75 -11.86 38.36
N SER A 114 17.80 -11.37 39.02
CA SER A 114 19.03 -10.89 38.38
C SER A 114 20.09 -11.98 38.20
N ASN A 115 19.79 -13.25 38.50
CA ASN A 115 20.74 -14.38 38.48
C ASN A 115 22.02 -14.14 39.30
N LEU A 116 21.97 -13.28 40.32
CA LEU A 116 23.11 -13.03 41.21
C LEU A 116 23.24 -14.08 42.31
N ILE A 117 22.22 -14.92 42.49
CA ILE A 117 22.28 -16.11 43.33
C ILE A 117 22.40 -17.33 42.40
N PRO A 118 23.60 -17.92 42.26
CA PRO A 118 23.79 -19.07 41.38
C PRO A 118 23.04 -20.31 41.92
N ALA A 119 22.63 -21.19 41.01
CA ALA A 119 22.04 -22.51 41.32
C ALA A 119 20.72 -22.47 42.16
N VAL A 120 19.91 -21.43 42.03
CA VAL A 120 18.53 -21.43 42.54
C VAL A 120 17.62 -22.16 41.56
N SER A 121 17.03 -23.28 41.99
CA SER A 121 15.99 -24.00 41.26
C SER A 121 14.88 -24.40 42.24
N ILE A 122 13.63 -24.06 41.93
CA ILE A 122 12.47 -24.52 42.70
C ILE A 122 11.85 -25.66 41.90
N GLN A 123 11.94 -26.87 42.45
CA GLN A 123 11.27 -28.07 41.98
C GLN A 123 10.46 -28.65 43.14
N TYR A 124 9.34 -29.30 42.79
CA TYR A 124 8.30 -29.80 43.69
C TYR A 124 8.80 -30.76 44.76
#